data_AF-A0A5C6NTT5-F1
#
_entry.id   AF-A0A5C6NTT5-F1
#
_cell.length_a   1.000
_cell.length_b   1.000
_cell.length_c   1.000
_cell.angle_alpha   90.00
_cell.angle_beta   90.00
_cell.angle_gamma   90.00
#
_symmetry.space_group_name_H-M   'P 1'
#
loop_
_entity.id
_entity.type
_entity.pdbx_description
1 polymer ?
#
loop_
_entity_poly.entity_id
_entity_poly.type
_entity_poly.pdbx_seq_one_letter_code
_entity_poly.pdbx_strand_id
1 'polypeptide(L)'
;MNPKLPVWLLLLMAVGTVTVLAQRRRPTEARDTWNYRDGSERVNMRGVANLTQVLDNWKFDIMSQVKGILQNDHQSVLPDYARIQPLSEALDDLYKEFNALKAHLGDLTEKFSAIETFIDDMKANRVNANTNANASPNPPVPAVVPRQSGRRVLKKVTPSSPS
;
A
#
# COMPACT_ATOMS: atom_id res chain seq x y z
N MET A 1 36.23 34.13 58.18
CA MET A 1 36.86 32.85 57.79
C MET A 1 36.97 32.83 56.28
N ASN A 2 38.17 33.04 55.74
CA ASN A 2 38.37 33.16 54.29
C ASN A 2 38.74 31.77 53.75
N PRO A 3 37.94 31.18 52.83
CA PRO A 3 38.32 29.91 52.23
C PRO A 3 39.53 30.17 51.32
N LYS A 4 40.68 29.59 51.67
CA LYS A 4 41.85 29.53 50.82
C LYS A 4 41.48 28.65 49.62
N LEU A 5 41.03 29.26 48.53
CA LEU A 5 40.82 28.58 47.26
C LEU A 5 42.16 27.92 46.87
N PRO A 6 42.18 26.59 46.66
CA PRO A 6 43.44 25.90 46.37
C PRO A 6 44.00 26.42 45.04
N VAL A 7 45.29 26.71 45.01
CA VAL A 7 46.01 27.26 43.84
C VAL A 7 45.78 26.41 42.59
N TRP A 8 45.61 25.10 42.75
CA TRP A 8 45.27 24.18 41.66
C TRP A 8 43.89 24.43 41.03
N LEU A 9 42.88 24.82 41.83
CA LEU A 9 41.57 25.20 41.30
C LEU A 9 41.67 26.50 40.50
N LEU A 10 42.49 27.45 40.96
CA LEU A 10 42.73 28.70 40.24
C LEU A 10 43.51 28.45 38.93
N LEU A 11 44.44 27.50 38.95
CA LEU A 11 45.17 27.05 37.76
C LEU A 11 44.23 26.36 36.75
N LEU A 12 43.34 25.48 37.22
CA LEU A 12 42.33 24.83 36.37
C LEU A 12 41.37 25.84 35.73
N MET A 13 40.92 26.83 36.50
CA MET A 13 40.06 27.90 35.98
C MET A 13 40.80 28.80 34.98
N ALA A 14 42.08 29.07 35.21
CA ALA A 14 42.92 29.82 34.26
C ALA A 14 43.12 29.02 32.95
N VAL A 15 43.39 27.71 33.04
CA VAL A 15 43.51 26.85 31.85
C VAL A 15 42.17 26.76 31.11
N GLY A 16 41.06 26.62 31.83
CA GLY A 16 39.71 26.59 31.25
C GLY A 16 39.34 27.89 30.52
N THR A 17 39.68 29.05 31.07
CA THR A 17 39.41 30.33 30.40
C THR A 17 40.32 30.54 29.18
N VAL A 18 41.58 30.11 29.24
CA VAL A 18 42.50 30.13 28.08
C VAL A 18 42.02 29.21 26.95
N THR A 19 41.52 28.02 27.25
CA THR A 19 41.00 27.10 26.22
C THR A 19 39.70 27.63 25.61
N VAL A 20 38.80 28.23 26.40
CA VAL A 20 37.56 28.84 25.89
C VAL A 20 37.84 30.08 25.04
N LEU A 21 38.79 30.93 25.45
CA LEU A 21 39.23 32.09 24.66
C LEU A 21 39.98 31.68 23.39
N ALA A 22 40.78 30.60 23.42
CA ALA A 22 41.45 30.06 22.23
C ALA A 22 40.47 29.38 21.26
N GLN A 23 39.39 28.76 21.76
CA GLN A 23 38.33 28.20 20.92
C GLN A 23 37.48 29.30 20.27
N ARG A 24 37.15 30.38 21.02
CA ARG A 24 36.36 31.51 20.52
C ARG A 24 37.10 32.39 19.50
N ARG A 25 38.43 32.28 19.42
CA ARG A 25 39.28 33.01 18.46
C ARG A 25 39.56 32.28 17.16
N ARG A 26 39.04 31.07 16.94
CA ARG A 26 39.10 30.46 15.61
C ARG A 26 38.00 31.09 14.74
N PRO A 27 38.33 31.89 13.71
CA PRO A 27 37.32 32.35 12.77
C PRO A 27 36.59 31.13 12.20
N THR A 28 35.27 31.13 12.33
CA THR A 28 34.36 30.05 11.94
C THR A 28 34.34 29.79 10.43
N GLU A 29 35.03 30.62 9.64
CA GLU A 29 35.07 30.60 8.17
C GLU A 29 36.11 29.59 7.58
N ALA A 30 36.96 28.98 8.40
CA ALA A 30 38.09 28.16 7.91
C ALA A 30 37.87 26.64 7.94
N ARG A 31 36.64 26.15 8.17
CA ARG A 31 36.38 24.70 8.31
C ARG A 31 35.95 23.97 7.04
N ASP A 32 35.55 24.68 5.98
CA ASP A 32 34.94 24.05 4.80
C ASP A 32 35.73 24.21 3.48
N THR A 33 36.87 24.90 3.49
CA THR A 33 37.73 24.97 2.30
C THR A 33 38.83 23.93 2.38
N TRP A 34 38.64 22.79 1.71
CA TRP A 34 39.69 21.80 1.53
C TRP A 34 40.85 22.43 0.75
N ASN A 35 41.94 22.74 1.45
CA ASN A 35 43.12 23.33 0.85
C ASN A 35 43.96 22.23 0.17
N TYR A 36 43.70 21.97 -1.12
CA TYR A 36 44.41 20.95 -1.91
C TYR A 36 45.93 21.20 -2.01
N ARG A 37 46.37 22.42 -1.71
CA ARG A 37 47.79 22.81 -1.72
C ARG A 37 48.46 22.57 -0.36
N ASP A 38 47.69 22.50 0.71
CA ASP A 38 48.23 22.23 2.05
C ASP A 38 48.63 20.74 2.13
N GLY A 39 49.93 20.46 2.16
CA GLY A 39 50.47 19.09 2.13
C GLY A 39 51.13 18.67 0.81
N SER A 40 50.84 19.33 -0.32
CA SER A 40 51.42 18.97 -1.62
C SER A 40 52.92 19.26 -1.72
N GLU A 41 53.41 20.27 -0.99
CA GLU A 41 54.84 20.61 -0.93
C GLU A 41 55.62 19.64 -0.01
N ARG A 42 54.91 18.80 0.74
CA ARG A 42 55.44 17.83 1.70
C ARG A 42 55.59 16.43 1.08
N VAL A 43 55.09 16.23 -0.13
CA VAL A 43 55.17 14.93 -0.83
C VAL A 43 56.44 14.84 -1.65
N ASN A 44 57.19 13.74 -1.46
CA ASN A 44 58.38 13.45 -2.25
C ASN A 44 57.97 13.01 -3.66
N MET A 45 58.05 13.90 -4.64
CA MET A 45 57.73 13.67 -6.06
C MET A 45 58.41 12.41 -6.65
N ARG A 46 59.57 12.01 -6.13
CA ARG A 46 60.29 10.80 -6.58
C ARG A 46 59.66 9.51 -6.05
N GLY A 47 59.04 9.55 -4.87
CA GLY A 47 58.23 8.47 -4.31
C GLY A 47 56.85 8.38 -4.96
N VAL A 48 56.34 9.48 -5.53
CA VAL A 48 55.07 9.51 -6.27
C VAL A 48 55.13 8.61 -7.50
N ALA A 49 56.26 8.50 -8.20
CA ALA A 49 56.38 7.58 -9.34
C ALA A 49 56.15 6.10 -8.95
N ASN A 50 56.70 5.68 -7.81
CA ASN A 50 56.50 4.32 -7.29
C ASN A 50 55.06 4.15 -6.75
N LEU A 51 54.55 5.15 -6.03
CA LEU A 51 53.17 5.13 -5.53
C LEU A 51 52.14 5.07 -6.67
N THR A 52 52.30 5.88 -7.72
CA THR A 52 51.45 5.86 -8.92
C THR A 52 51.48 4.49 -9.58
N GLN A 53 52.64 3.84 -9.68
CA GLN A 53 52.76 2.50 -10.22
C GLN A 53 52.04 1.45 -9.35
N VAL A 54 52.16 1.53 -8.02
CA VAL A 54 51.44 0.64 -7.10
C VAL A 54 49.92 0.87 -7.22
N LEU A 55 49.47 2.12 -7.31
CA LEU A 55 48.06 2.45 -7.52
C LEU A 55 47.54 1.93 -8.87
N ASP A 56 48.33 2.04 -9.93
CA ASP A 56 47.97 1.53 -11.26
C ASP A 56 47.87 0.00 -11.28
N ASN A 57 48.79 -0.70 -10.61
CA ASN A 57 48.71 -2.15 -10.45
C ASN A 57 47.47 -2.55 -9.65
N TRP A 58 47.18 -1.89 -8.53
CA TRP A 58 45.97 -2.15 -7.74
C TRP A 58 44.70 -1.88 -8.53
N LYS A 59 44.66 -0.79 -9.29
CA LYS A 59 43.55 -0.49 -10.19
C LYS A 59 43.33 -1.63 -11.18
N PHE A 60 44.41 -2.14 -11.80
CA PHE A 60 44.32 -3.23 -12.74
C PHE A 60 43.82 -4.52 -12.07
N ASP A 61 44.37 -4.89 -10.92
CA ASP A 61 43.98 -6.08 -10.17
C ASP A 61 42.50 -6.04 -9.76
N ILE A 62 42.04 -4.90 -9.20
CA ILE A 62 40.64 -4.71 -8.83
C ILE A 62 39.74 -4.80 -10.05
N MET A 63 40.08 -4.10 -11.14
CA MET A 63 39.24 -4.10 -12.34
C MET A 63 39.18 -5.48 -12.99
N SER A 64 40.29 -6.21 -13.00
CA SER A 64 40.38 -7.59 -13.47
C SER A 64 39.52 -8.52 -12.61
N GLN A 65 39.60 -8.38 -11.29
CA GLN A 65 38.80 -9.16 -10.34
C GLN A 65 37.30 -8.88 -10.49
N VAL A 66 36.90 -7.60 -10.53
CA VAL A 66 35.50 -7.19 -10.71
C VAL A 66 34.97 -7.69 -12.04
N LYS A 67 35.73 -7.57 -13.12
CA LYS A 67 35.37 -8.13 -14.43
C LYS A 67 35.22 -9.65 -14.37
N GLY A 68 36.13 -10.33 -13.68
CA GLY A 68 36.09 -11.78 -13.49
C GLY A 68 34.82 -12.24 -12.75
N ILE A 69 34.44 -11.54 -11.68
CA ILE A 69 33.20 -11.82 -10.93
C ILE A 69 31.98 -11.53 -11.81
N LEU A 70 31.94 -10.39 -12.51
CA LEU A 70 30.78 -10.04 -13.34
C LEU A 70 30.60 -11.00 -14.53
N GLN A 71 31.68 -11.59 -15.03
CA GLN A 71 31.64 -12.53 -16.15
C GLN A 71 31.39 -13.99 -15.74
N ASN A 72 31.91 -14.43 -14.59
CA ASN A 72 31.88 -15.85 -14.19
C ASN A 72 30.98 -16.13 -12.98
N ASP A 73 30.70 -15.12 -12.16
CA ASP A 73 29.92 -15.22 -10.93
C ASP A 73 28.94 -14.04 -10.80
N HIS A 74 28.25 -13.76 -11.90
CA HIS A 74 27.25 -12.69 -12.01
C HIS A 74 26.08 -12.84 -11.02
N GLN A 75 25.82 -14.04 -10.49
CA GLN A 75 24.74 -14.28 -9.53
C GLN A 75 25.08 -13.78 -8.11
N SER A 76 26.36 -13.64 -7.76
CA SER A 76 26.75 -13.09 -6.44
C SER A 76 26.70 -11.56 -6.38
N VAL A 77 26.69 -10.89 -7.55
CA VAL A 77 26.64 -9.42 -7.68
C VAL A 77 25.22 -8.92 -7.87
N LEU A 78 24.38 -9.72 -8.54
CA LEU A 78 22.97 -9.41 -8.67
C LEU A 78 22.25 -9.80 -7.37
N PRO A 79 21.25 -9.02 -6.92
CA PRO A 79 20.27 -9.52 -5.97
C PRO A 79 19.79 -10.91 -6.39
N ASP A 80 19.54 -11.80 -5.44
CA ASP A 80 19.21 -13.19 -5.69
C ASP A 80 17.80 -13.30 -6.30
N TYR A 81 17.67 -12.96 -7.59
CA TYR A 81 16.38 -12.85 -8.30
C TYR A 81 15.70 -14.22 -8.42
N ALA A 82 16.43 -15.32 -8.22
CA ALA A 82 15.88 -16.65 -8.03
C ALA A 82 14.87 -16.73 -6.86
N ARG A 83 14.98 -15.84 -5.85
CA ARG A 83 14.02 -15.76 -4.73
C ARG A 83 12.75 -14.98 -5.04
N ILE A 84 12.70 -14.23 -6.14
CA ILE A 84 11.54 -13.41 -6.49
C ILE A 84 10.48 -14.26 -7.21
N GLN A 85 10.88 -15.31 -7.92
CA GLN A 85 9.97 -16.24 -8.59
C GLN A 85 8.96 -16.92 -7.64
N PRO A 86 9.36 -17.53 -6.51
CA PRO A 86 8.39 -18.11 -5.56
C PRO A 86 7.48 -17.05 -4.92
N LEU A 87 7.93 -15.78 -4.84
CA LEU A 87 7.09 -14.69 -4.37
C LEU A 87 6.04 -14.28 -5.41
N SER A 88 6.37 -14.36 -6.70
CA SER A 88 5.44 -14.15 -7.80
C SER A 88 4.37 -15.25 -7.86
N GLU A 89 4.76 -16.51 -7.61
CA GLU A 89 3.83 -17.64 -7.55
C GLU A 89 2.86 -17.51 -6.36
N ALA A 90 3.39 -17.16 -5.18
CA ALA A 90 2.55 -16.91 -4.00
C ALA A 90 1.56 -15.74 -4.21
N LEU A 91 1.92 -14.72 -4.99
CA LEU A 91 1.02 -13.63 -5.36
C LEU A 91 -0.07 -14.06 -6.35
N ASP A 92 0.26 -14.91 -7.32
CA ASP A 92 -0.71 -15.47 -8.28
C ASP A 92 -1.74 -16.36 -7.56
N ASP A 93 -1.29 -17.16 -6.60
CA ASP A 93 -2.16 -18.00 -5.79
C ASP A 93 -3.06 -17.18 -4.87
N LEU A 94 -2.53 -16.13 -4.23
CA LEU A 94 -3.34 -15.19 -3.43
C LEU A 94 -4.41 -14.51 -4.29
N TYR A 95 -4.10 -14.18 -5.55
CA TYR A 95 -5.08 -13.59 -6.47
C TYR A 95 -6.20 -14.57 -6.82
N LYS A 96 -5.89 -15.87 -7.00
CA LYS A 96 -6.89 -16.91 -7.21
C LYS A 96 -7.77 -17.08 -5.97
N GLU A 97 -7.18 -17.13 -4.78
CA GLU A 97 -7.91 -17.22 -3.51
C GLU A 97 -8.82 -16.00 -3.28
N PHE A 98 -8.34 -14.80 -3.58
CA PHE A 98 -9.14 -13.58 -3.51
C PHE A 98 -10.34 -13.63 -4.47
N ASN A 99 -10.14 -14.09 -5.70
CA ASN A 99 -11.23 -14.26 -6.66
C ASN A 99 -12.22 -15.35 -6.23
N ALA A 100 -11.75 -16.45 -5.64
CA ALA A 100 -12.61 -17.46 -5.04
C ALA A 100 -13.43 -16.90 -3.88
N LEU A 101 -12.82 -16.08 -3.02
CA LEU A 101 -13.51 -15.40 -1.92
C LEU A 101 -14.56 -14.41 -2.46
N LYS A 102 -14.23 -13.67 -3.52
CA LYS A 102 -15.17 -12.77 -4.19
C LYS A 102 -16.37 -13.52 -4.78
N ALA A 103 -16.13 -14.67 -5.41
CA ALA A 103 -17.21 -15.53 -5.89
C ALA A 103 -18.08 -16.04 -4.74
N HIS A 104 -17.47 -16.42 -3.62
CA HIS A 104 -18.18 -16.89 -2.43
C HIS A 104 -19.04 -15.78 -1.78
N LEU A 105 -18.55 -14.53 -1.76
CA LEU A 105 -19.34 -13.36 -1.34
C LEU A 105 -20.49 -13.06 -2.29
N GLY A 106 -20.29 -13.23 -3.59
CA GLY A 106 -21.35 -13.14 -4.60
C GLY A 106 -22.46 -14.16 -4.34
N ASP A 107 -22.08 -15.43 -4.18
CA ASP A 107 -23.00 -16.52 -3.85
C ASP A 107 -23.73 -16.29 -2.52
N LEU A 108 -23.03 -15.79 -1.49
CA LEU A 108 -23.67 -15.43 -0.21
C LEU A 108 -24.70 -14.30 -0.38
N THR A 109 -24.37 -13.28 -1.16
CA THR A 109 -25.27 -12.15 -1.45
C THR A 109 -26.52 -12.61 -2.21
N GLU A 110 -26.36 -13.51 -3.17
CA GLU A 110 -27.48 -14.11 -3.90
C GLU A 110 -28.37 -14.94 -2.97
N LYS A 111 -27.77 -15.72 -2.06
CA LYS A 111 -28.51 -16.47 -1.03
C LYS A 111 -29.28 -15.54 -0.09
N PHE A 112 -28.70 -14.43 0.34
CA PHE A 112 -29.42 -13.44 1.16
C PHE A 112 -30.60 -12.83 0.41
N SER A 113 -30.44 -12.50 -0.87
CA SER A 113 -31.52 -12.00 -1.73
C SER A 113 -32.65 -13.04 -1.91
N ALA A 114 -32.30 -14.32 -2.12
CA ALA A 114 -33.26 -15.41 -2.18
C ALA A 114 -34.01 -15.62 -0.85
N ILE A 115 -33.33 -15.46 0.30
CA ILE A 115 -33.97 -15.54 1.61
C ILE A 115 -34.90 -14.34 1.85
N GLU A 116 -34.49 -13.13 1.47
CA GLU A 116 -35.30 -11.92 1.62
C GLU A 116 -36.59 -12.01 0.81
N THR A 117 -36.50 -12.45 -0.45
CA THR A 117 -37.67 -12.73 -1.30
C THR A 117 -38.57 -13.85 -0.76
N PHE A 118 -38.00 -14.92 -0.20
CA PHE A 118 -38.78 -15.97 0.45
C PHE A 118 -39.55 -15.44 1.67
N ILE A 119 -38.93 -14.59 2.48
CA ILE A 119 -39.57 -13.95 3.64
C ILE A 119 -40.71 -13.03 3.17
N ASP A 120 -40.50 -12.26 2.11
CA ASP A 120 -41.52 -11.41 1.53
C ASP A 120 -42.71 -12.21 0.97
N ASP A 121 -42.46 -13.34 0.30
CA ASP A 121 -43.51 -14.21 -0.22
C ASP A 121 -44.30 -14.89 0.91
N MET A 122 -43.61 -15.36 1.96
CA MET A 122 -44.28 -15.88 3.17
C MET A 122 -45.14 -14.81 3.85
N LYS A 123 -44.65 -13.57 3.94
CA LYS A 123 -45.39 -12.45 4.53
C LYS A 123 -46.59 -12.06 3.66
N ALA A 124 -46.43 -12.00 2.34
CA ALA A 124 -47.50 -11.74 1.40
C ALA A 124 -48.57 -12.84 1.45
N ASN A 125 -48.16 -14.12 1.52
CA ASN A 125 -49.07 -15.24 1.67
C ASN A 125 -49.81 -15.20 3.02
N ARG A 126 -49.15 -14.78 4.10
CA ARG A 126 -49.80 -14.58 5.40
C ARG A 126 -50.83 -13.44 5.36
N VAL A 127 -50.51 -12.35 4.68
CA VAL A 127 -51.44 -11.23 4.47
C VAL A 127 -52.64 -11.69 3.62
N ASN A 128 -52.41 -12.43 2.53
CA ASN A 128 -53.45 -12.99 1.66
C ASN A 128 -54.32 -14.04 2.37
N ALA A 129 -53.73 -14.88 3.23
CA ALA A 129 -54.46 -15.81 4.06
C ALA A 129 -55.34 -15.07 5.09
N ASN A 130 -54.84 -13.96 5.64
CA ASN A 130 -55.58 -13.14 6.58
C ASN A 130 -56.68 -12.31 5.90
N THR A 131 -56.49 -11.85 4.66
CA THR A 131 -57.53 -11.19 3.88
C THR A 131 -58.60 -12.16 3.38
N ASN A 132 -58.25 -13.41 3.02
CA ASN A 132 -59.22 -14.46 2.71
C ASN A 132 -59.96 -14.99 3.95
N ALA A 133 -59.32 -15.05 5.12
CA ALA A 133 -60.01 -15.38 6.38
C ALA A 133 -60.99 -14.28 6.84
N ASN A 134 -60.75 -13.03 6.42
CA ASN A 134 -61.67 -11.91 6.66
C ASN A 134 -62.65 -11.67 5.49
N ALA A 135 -62.49 -12.39 4.38
CA ALA A 135 -63.49 -12.50 3.31
C ALA A 135 -64.50 -13.58 3.71
N SER A 136 -65.37 -13.22 4.64
CA SER A 136 -66.53 -14.04 5.00
C SER A 136 -67.34 -14.39 3.73
N PRO A 137 -67.73 -15.65 3.50
CA PRO A 137 -68.62 -15.98 2.41
C PRO A 137 -69.97 -15.35 2.69
N ASN A 138 -70.37 -14.36 1.88
CA ASN A 138 -71.74 -13.87 1.92
C ASN A 138 -72.71 -15.06 1.79
N PRO A 139 -73.75 -15.16 2.63
CA PRO A 139 -74.67 -16.29 2.61
C PRO A 139 -75.38 -16.40 1.24
N PRO A 140 -75.77 -17.61 0.80
CA PRO A 140 -76.41 -17.81 -0.48
C PRO A 140 -77.77 -17.10 -0.47
N VAL A 141 -77.88 -16.03 -1.25
CA VAL A 141 -79.17 -15.38 -1.54
C VAL A 141 -79.93 -16.31 -2.49
N PRO A 142 -81.18 -16.71 -2.18
CA PRO A 142 -81.94 -17.62 -3.05
C PRO A 142 -82.16 -16.99 -4.43
N ALA A 143 -82.01 -17.83 -5.45
CA ALA A 143 -82.04 -17.47 -6.86
C ALA A 143 -83.32 -16.71 -7.25
N VAL A 144 -83.17 -15.43 -7.60
CA VAL A 144 -84.12 -14.71 -8.44
C VAL A 144 -83.57 -14.68 -9.86
N VAL A 145 -84.32 -15.34 -10.73
CA VAL A 145 -84.12 -15.52 -12.17
C VAL A 145 -83.85 -14.18 -12.88
N PRO A 146 -82.80 -14.04 -13.71
CA PRO A 146 -82.59 -12.83 -14.50
C PRO A 146 -83.62 -12.74 -15.62
N ARG A 147 -84.48 -11.71 -15.56
CA ARG A 147 -85.35 -11.30 -16.66
C ARG A 147 -84.47 -10.77 -17.79
N GLN A 148 -84.53 -11.44 -18.94
CA GLN A 148 -83.88 -11.00 -20.18
C GLN A 148 -84.31 -9.56 -20.53
N SER A 149 -83.37 -8.61 -20.50
CA SER A 149 -83.49 -7.38 -21.27
C SER A 149 -82.55 -7.47 -22.46
N GLY A 150 -83.13 -7.94 -23.57
CA GLY A 150 -82.48 -7.93 -24.86
C GLY A 150 -82.17 -6.52 -25.34
N ARG A 151 -81.03 -6.43 -26.01
CA ARG A 151 -80.81 -5.65 -27.23
C ARG A 151 -80.88 -4.13 -27.06
N ARG A 152 -79.70 -3.51 -27.05
CA ARG A 152 -79.38 -2.48 -28.05
C ARG A 152 -77.91 -2.53 -28.44
N VAL A 153 -77.75 -2.88 -29.71
CA VAL A 153 -76.54 -2.81 -30.52
C VAL A 153 -76.27 -1.33 -30.78
N LEU A 154 -75.04 -0.84 -30.56
CA LEU A 154 -74.43 0.15 -31.43
C LEU A 154 -72.90 0.17 -31.31
N LYS A 155 -72.26 -0.43 -32.33
CA LYS A 155 -71.08 0.03 -33.09
C LYS A 155 -70.07 0.95 -32.38
N LYS A 156 -68.77 0.57 -32.45
CA LYS A 156 -67.79 1.03 -33.48
C LYS A 156 -66.39 0.45 -33.16
N VAL A 157 -65.93 -0.53 -33.95
CA VAL A 157 -64.77 -0.51 -34.88
C VAL A 157 -63.39 -0.42 -34.20
N THR A 158 -62.68 -1.56 -34.29
CA THR A 158 -61.24 -1.89 -34.14
C THR A 158 -60.32 -1.08 -35.09
N PRO A 159 -59.00 -1.32 -35.18
CA PRO A 159 -57.96 -1.68 -34.20
C PRO A 159 -56.69 -0.77 -34.35
N SER A 160 -55.62 -1.08 -33.60
CA SER A 160 -54.18 -1.02 -33.95
C SER A 160 -53.29 -0.33 -32.89
N SER A 161 -52.44 -1.14 -32.26
CA SER A 161 -51.18 -0.77 -31.61
C SER A 161 -50.13 -0.36 -32.67
N PRO A 162 -48.83 -0.24 -32.31
CA PRO A 162 -48.16 0.65 -31.37
C PRO A 162 -47.10 1.52 -32.11
N SER A 163 -46.53 2.53 -31.45
CA SER A 163 -45.13 3.05 -31.57
C SER A 163 -45.03 4.39 -30.87
#